data_AF-A0A958MMW1-F1
#
_entry.id   AF-A0A958MMW1-F1
#
_cell.length_a   1.000
_cell.length_b   1.000
_cell.length_c   1.000
_cell.angle_alpha   90.00
_cell.angle_beta   90.00
_cell.angle_gamma   90.00
#
_symmetry.space_group_name_H-M   'P 1'
#
loop_
_entity.id
_entity.type
_entity.pdbx_description
1 polymer ?
#
loop_
_entity_poly.entity_id
_entity_poly.type
_entity_poly.pdbx_seq_one_letter_code
_entity_poly.pdbx_strand_id
1 'polypeptide(L)' 'GFPFNLYLIDLDGKNLERVTHSETFDAFPVFSNDGKFLAFSSNRNNGGGRDTNLFIAEWQD' A
#
# COMPACT_ATOMS: atom_id res chain seq x y z
N GLY A 1 0.00 5.20 16.12
CA GLY A 1 -1.32 4.73 15.66
C GLY A 1 -1.24 3.24 15.43
N PHE A 2 -2.37 2.56 15.17
CA PHE A 2 -2.32 1.17 14.75
C PHE A 2 -1.73 1.06 13.33
N PRO A 3 -1.00 -0.03 13.01
CA PRO A 3 -0.49 -0.24 11.66
C PRO A 3 -1.66 -0.53 10.71
N PHE A 4 -1.78 0.27 9.65
CA PHE A 4 -2.72 0.01 8.55
C PHE A 4 -1.91 -0.42 7.36
N ASN A 5 -2.24 -1.58 6.80
CA ASN A 5 -1.51 -2.18 5.69
C ASN A 5 -2.47 -2.48 4.55
N LEU A 6 -1.93 -2.53 3.34
CA LEU A 6 -2.68 -2.88 2.14
C LEU A 6 -2.73 -4.40 2.00
N TYR A 7 -3.88 -4.88 1.55
CA TYR A 7 -4.12 -6.29 1.26
C TYR A 7 -4.76 -6.42 -0.12
N LEU A 8 -4.45 -7.52 -0.79
CA LEU A 8 -5.05 -7.93 -2.06
C LEU A 8 -5.80 -9.24 -1.83
N ILE A 9 -6.93 -9.40 -2.52
CA ILE A 9 -7.76 -10.60 -2.45
C ILE A 9 -8.43 -10.80 -3.80
N ASP A 10 -8.63 -12.05 -4.20
CA ASP A 10 -9.36 -12.37 -5.42
C ASP A 10 -10.83 -12.01 -5.29
N LEU A 11 -11.50 -11.82 -6.43
CA LEU A 11 -12.93 -11.50 -6.49
C LEU A 11 -13.83 -12.57 -5.90
N ASP A 12 -13.35 -13.83 -5.82
CA ASP A 12 -14.06 -14.93 -5.17
C ASP A 12 -13.79 -15.01 -3.66
N GLY A 13 -13.00 -14.07 -3.11
CA GLY A 13 -12.64 -14.01 -1.70
C GLY A 13 -11.50 -14.95 -1.29
N LYS A 14 -10.81 -15.58 -2.23
CA LYS A 14 -9.62 -16.41 -1.96
C LYS A 14 -8.33 -15.62 -2.10
N ASN A 15 -7.21 -16.27 -1.77
CA ASN A 15 -5.85 -15.76 -1.95
C ASN A 15 -5.61 -14.38 -1.30
N LEU A 16 -6.04 -14.23 -0.04
CA LEU A 16 -5.74 -13.02 0.73
C LEU A 16 -4.21 -12.89 0.91
N GLU A 17 -3.67 -11.80 0.40
CA GLU A 17 -2.26 -11.46 0.48
C GLU A 17 -2.07 -10.10 1.17
N ARG A 18 -1.06 -10.01 2.04
CA ARG A 18 -0.62 -8.73 2.62
C ARG A 18 0.43 -8.12 1.69
N VAL A 19 0.15 -6.93 1.16
CA VAL A 19 0.99 -6.24 0.18
C VAL A 19 2.01 -5.31 0.83
N THR A 20 1.62 -4.63 1.91
CA THR A 20 2.54 -3.76 2.65
C THR A 20 2.79 -4.26 4.06
N HIS A 21 3.99 -3.98 4.58
CA HIS A 21 4.44 -4.45 5.89
C HIS A 21 4.88 -3.30 6.82
N SER A 22 4.33 -2.10 6.61
CA SER A 22 4.67 -0.94 7.44
C SER A 22 4.09 -1.08 8.85
N GLU A 23 4.83 -0.54 9.83
CA GLU A 23 4.34 -0.29 11.18
C GLU A 23 3.52 1.02 11.26
N THR A 24 3.43 1.75 10.16
CA THR A 24 2.68 3.01 10.03
C THR A 24 1.36 2.81 9.28
N PHE A 25 0.75 3.92 8.88
CA PHE A 25 -0.43 3.95 8.03
C PHE A 25 -0.05 3.85 6.56
N ASP A 26 -0.64 2.90 5.84
CA ASP A 26 -0.66 2.78 4.37
C ASP A 26 -2.12 2.74 3.88
N ALA A 27 -2.47 3.53 2.86
CA ALA A 27 -3.84 3.61 2.33
C ALA A 27 -3.93 4.11 0.89
N PHE A 28 -5.17 4.12 0.38
CA PHE A 28 -5.57 4.67 -0.92
C PHE A 28 -4.78 4.09 -2.11
N PRO A 29 -4.74 2.75 -2.28
CA PRO A 29 -4.04 2.12 -3.39
C PRO A 29 -4.75 2.37 -4.73
N VAL A 30 -3.96 2.62 -5.78
CA VAL A 30 -4.43 2.65 -7.16
C VAL A 30 -3.36 2.04 -8.07
N PHE A 31 -3.73 1.03 -8.85
CA PHE A 31 -2.87 0.49 -9.91
C PHE A 31 -2.85 1.43 -11.13
N SER A 32 -1.71 1.52 -11.82
CA SER A 32 -1.63 2.12 -13.14
C SER A 32 -2.52 1.37 -14.13
N ASN A 33 -2.94 2.03 -15.21
CA ASN A 33 -3.83 1.42 -16.21
C ASN A 33 -3.25 0.14 -16.85
N ASP A 34 -1.92 0.02 -16.90
CA ASP A 34 -1.21 -1.16 -17.41
C ASP A 34 -0.81 -2.17 -16.31
N GLY A 35 -1.21 -1.92 -15.05
CA GLY A 35 -0.95 -2.80 -13.91
C GLY A 35 0.49 -2.81 -13.39
N LYS A 36 1.43 -2.14 -14.06
CA LYS A 36 2.86 -2.21 -13.73
C LYS A 36 3.25 -1.47 -12.47
N PHE A 37 2.43 -0.52 -12.02
CA PHE A 37 2.75 0.28 -10.85
C PHE A 37 1.58 0.35 -9.90
N LEU A 38 1.88 0.35 -8.61
CA LEU A 38 0.94 0.63 -7.53
C LEU A 38 1.32 1.97 -6.89
N ALA A 39 0.43 2.95 -6.98
CA ALA A 39 0.51 4.18 -6.21
C ALA A 39 -0.26 4.03 -4.89
N PHE A 40 0.29 4.52 -3.79
CA PHE A 40 -0.38 4.52 -2.48
C PHE A 40 0.16 5.63 -1.57
N SER A 41 -0.59 5.95 -0.53
CA SER A 41 -0.22 6.92 0.50
C SER A 41 0.38 6.22 1.73
N SER A 42 1.47 6.75 2.29
CA SER A 42 2.08 6.20 3.49
C SER A 42 2.70 7.25 4.40
N ASN A 43 2.70 6.96 5.70
CA ASN A 43 3.41 7.74 6.71
C ASN A 43 4.83 7.22 6.99
N ARG A 44 5.31 6.23 6.20
CA ARG A 44 6.69 5.76 6.31
C ARG A 44 7.67 6.91 6.02
N ASN A 45 8.84 6.85 6.66
CA ASN A 45 9.94 7.79 6.45
C ASN A 45 9.60 9.27 6.70
N ASN A 46 8.57 9.57 7.51
CA ASN A 46 8.12 10.95 7.77
C ASN A 46 8.86 11.66 8.94
N GLY A 47 9.96 11.10 9.43
CA GLY A 47 10.76 11.69 10.51
C GLY A 47 10.05 11.82 11.87
N GLY A 48 8.98 11.05 12.10
CA GLY A 48 8.16 11.16 13.31
C GLY A 48 7.11 12.28 13.25
N GLY A 49 7.00 12.96 12.10
CA GLY A 49 5.95 13.93 11.83
C GLY A 49 4.59 13.29 11.57
N ARG A 50 3.66 14.09 11.03
CA ARG A 50 2.32 13.65 10.64
C ARG A 50 2.09 13.64 9.13
N ASP A 51 3.18 13.76 8.37
CA ASP A 51 3.10 13.82 6.91
C ASP A 51 2.68 12.46 6.35
N THR A 52 1.81 12.55 5.35
CA THR A 52 1.43 11.43 4.48
C THR A 52 2.01 11.72 3.11
N ASN A 53 2.88 10.82 2.64
CA ASN A 53 3.59 10.95 1.38
C ASN A 53 3.05 9.97 0.35
N LEU A 54 3.23 10.30 -0.93
CA LEU A 54 2.89 9.41 -2.05
C LEU A 54 4.08 8.51 -2.39
N PHE A 55 3.80 7.24 -2.57
CA PHE A 55 4.75 6.22 -3.00
C PHE A 55 4.25 5.57 -4.28
N ILE A 56 5.18 5.19 -5.15
CA ILE A 56 4.93 4.38 -6.33
C ILE A 56 5.86 3.17 -6.22
N ALA A 57 5.31 1.97 -6.36
CA ALA A 57 6.06 0.72 -6.43
C ALA A 57 5.82 0.07 -7.79
N GLU A 58 6.86 -0.52 -8.37
CA GLU A 58 6.71 -1.44 -9.50
C GLU A 58 6.09 -2.75 -8.98
N TRP A 59 5.04 -3.21 -9.65
CA TRP A 59 4.33 -4.43 -9.29
C TRP A 59 5.02 -5.65 -9.90
N GLN A 60 5.15 -6.72 -9.12
CA GLN A 60 5.72 -8.00 -9.53
C GLN A 60 4.74 -9.09 -9.07
N ASP A 61 4.30 -9.92 -10.02
CA ASP A 61 3.44 -11.08 -9.77
C ASP A 61 4.25 -12.30 -9.28
#